data_AF-A0A6J5GVN8-F1
#
_entry.id   AF-A0A6J5GVN8-F1
#
_cell.length_a   1.000
_cell.length_b   1.000
_cell.length_c   1.000
_cell.angle_alpha   90.00
_cell.angle_beta   90.00
_cell.angle_gamma   90.00
#
_symmetry.space_group_name_H-M   'P 1'
#
loop_
_entity.id
_entity.type
_entity.pdbx_description
1 polymer ?
#
loop_
_entity_poly.entity_id
_entity_poly.type
_entity_poly.pdbx_seq_one_letter_code
_entity_poly.pdbx_strand_id
1 'polypeptide(L)'
;MWEYPDGRLEIRADGVVLPCVPYDKLAEIDQGAVIEHKRLGHALQVAQAVQAQRDNRRISGSPSRTIRGAAVRKPKPSPGTKKQRAFTRADLNQAIVQIAQQSKTPSTPSQRSARTR
;
A
#
# COMPACT_ATOMS: atom_id res chain seq x y z
N MET A 1 -30.02 -3.59 -0.53
CA MET A 1 -28.76 -3.23 -1.23
C MET A 1 -28.85 -3.77 -2.63
N TRP A 2 -28.60 -2.93 -3.64
CA TRP A 2 -28.66 -3.29 -5.06
C TRP A 2 -27.24 -3.33 -5.65
N GLU A 3 -26.98 -4.31 -6.50
CA GLU A 3 -25.75 -4.45 -7.29
C GLU A 3 -26.14 -4.38 -8.77
N TYR A 4 -25.70 -3.34 -9.46
CA TYR A 4 -25.96 -3.13 -10.88
C TYR A 4 -24.96 -3.94 -11.74
N PRO A 5 -25.27 -4.20 -13.02
CA PRO A 5 -24.37 -4.95 -13.93
C PRO A 5 -22.98 -4.33 -14.11
N ASP A 6 -22.86 -3.00 -13.92
CA ASP A 6 -21.61 -2.24 -13.95
C ASP A 6 -20.78 -2.38 -12.66
N GLY A 7 -21.28 -3.11 -11.66
CA GLY A 7 -20.63 -3.31 -10.37
C GLY A 7 -20.88 -2.21 -9.35
N ARG A 8 -21.72 -1.21 -9.67
CA ARG A 8 -22.11 -0.16 -8.75
C ARG A 8 -22.99 -0.74 -7.63
N LEU A 9 -22.68 -0.33 -6.40
CA LEU A 9 -23.42 -0.71 -5.21
C LEU A 9 -24.30 0.44 -4.75
N GLU A 10 -25.56 0.14 -4.44
CA GLU A 10 -26.51 1.09 -3.90
C GLU A 10 -27.04 0.59 -2.55
N ILE A 11 -26.72 1.34 -1.50
CA ILE A 11 -27.17 1.08 -0.15
C ILE A 11 -28.51 1.78 0.04
N ARG A 12 -29.53 1.06 0.49
CA ARG A 12 -30.86 1.61 0.79
C ARG A 12 -31.27 1.26 2.21
N ALA A 13 -31.93 2.20 2.88
CA ALA A 13 -32.61 2.01 4.16
C ALA A 13 -34.02 2.59 4.03
N ASP A 14 -35.05 1.83 4.41
CA ASP A 14 -36.46 2.23 4.32
C ASP A 14 -36.89 2.75 2.93
N GLY A 15 -36.35 2.13 1.87
CA GLY A 15 -36.62 2.53 0.49
C GLY A 15 -35.84 3.77 0.00
N VAL A 16 -35.14 4.47 0.90
CA VAL A 16 -34.33 5.65 0.58
C VAL A 16 -32.88 5.25 0.28
N VAL A 17 -32.30 5.87 -0.75
CA VAL A 17 -30.89 5.66 -1.13
C VAL A 17 -29.98 6.44 -0.19
N LEU A 18 -29.01 5.73 0.40
CA LEU A 18 -27.99 6.35 1.26
C LEU A 18 -26.76 6.73 0.43
N PRO A 19 -26.18 7.93 0.65
CA PRO A 19 -24.91 8.31 0.04
C PRO A 19 -23.81 7.33 0.49
N CYS A 20 -23.10 6.74 -0.47
CA CYS A 20 -21.96 5.89 -0.19
C CYS A 20 -20.82 6.17 -1.18
N VAL A 21 -19.59 6.17 -0.67
CA VAL A 21 -18.37 6.35 -1.46
C VAL A 21 -17.48 5.12 -1.25
N PRO A 22 -16.80 4.61 -2.30
CA PRO A 22 -15.79 3.57 -2.12
C PRO A 22 -14.70 4.05 -1.16
N TYR A 23 -14.47 3.29 -0.08
CA TYR A 23 -13.41 3.61 0.87
C TYR A 23 -12.11 2.88 0.49
N ASP A 24 -11.12 3.62 0.02
CA ASP A 24 -9.78 3.11 -0.27
C ASP A 24 -8.88 3.26 0.97
N LYS A 25 -8.20 2.18 1.38
CA LYS A 25 -7.35 2.13 2.58
C LYS A 25 -5.86 2.18 2.25
N LEU A 26 -5.48 2.21 0.98
CA LEU A 26 -4.08 2.16 0.56
C LEU A 26 -3.52 3.58 0.49
N ALA A 27 -2.99 4.06 1.62
CA ALA A 27 -2.16 5.27 1.62
C ALA A 27 -0.76 4.94 1.07
N GLU A 28 -0.29 5.74 0.11
CA GLU A 28 1.03 5.66 -0.51
C GLU A 28 1.86 6.89 -0.13
N ILE A 29 3.14 6.70 0.18
CA ILE A 29 4.07 7.81 0.43
C ILE A 29 4.70 8.22 -0.90
N ASP A 30 4.53 9.48 -1.25
CA ASP A 30 5.18 10.07 -2.41
C ASP A 30 6.69 10.20 -2.17
N GLN A 31 7.47 9.81 -3.18
CA GLN A 31 8.92 9.98 -3.19
C GLN A 31 9.32 11.46 -3.12
N GLY A 32 8.50 12.38 -3.67
CA GLY A 32 8.69 13.83 -3.54
C GLY A 32 8.69 14.28 -2.08
N ALA A 33 7.71 13.82 -1.30
CA ALA A 33 7.63 14.13 0.13
C ALA A 33 8.87 13.64 0.92
N VAL A 34 9.42 12.47 0.56
CA VAL A 34 10.66 11.95 1.18
C VAL A 34 11.84 12.90 0.96
N ILE A 35 11.97 13.45 -0.26
CA ILE A 35 13.10 14.30 -0.66
C ILE A 35 12.95 15.72 -0.11
N GLU A 36 11.75 16.28 -0.15
CA GLU A 36 11.49 17.68 0.23
C GLU A 36 11.53 17.91 1.74
N HIS A 37 11.17 16.90 2.55
CA HIS A 37 11.10 17.06 4.01
C HIS A 37 12.42 16.74 4.72
N LYS A 38 13.31 17.72 4.84
CA LYS A 38 14.63 17.56 5.51
C LYS A 38 14.61 16.92 6.90
N ARG A 39 13.64 17.27 7.75
CA ARG A 39 13.55 16.75 9.14
C ARG A 39 12.88 15.38 9.23
N LEU A 40 12.05 15.04 8.25
CA LEU A 40 11.25 13.81 8.25
C LEU A 40 11.73 12.80 7.21
N GLY A 41 12.69 13.14 6.35
CA GLY A 41 13.13 12.32 5.23
C GLY A 41 13.51 10.90 5.65
N HIS A 42 14.27 10.74 6.75
CA HIS A 42 14.61 9.42 7.28
C HIS A 42 13.37 8.64 7.77
N ALA A 43 12.44 9.30 8.47
CA ALA A 43 11.21 8.65 8.93
C ALA A 43 10.31 8.26 7.76
N LEU A 44 10.25 9.09 6.71
CA LEU A 44 9.50 8.82 5.49
C LEU A 44 10.14 7.68 4.67
N GLN A 45 11.48 7.59 4.61
CA GLN A 45 12.18 6.45 4.02
C GLN A 45 11.86 5.13 4.73
N VAL A 46 11.86 5.13 6.06
CA VAL A 46 11.44 3.95 6.85
C VAL A 46 9.99 3.59 6.56
N ALA A 47 9.09 4.58 6.51
CA ALA A 47 7.69 4.33 6.23
C ALA A 47 7.47 3.81 4.79
N GLN A 48 8.24 4.30 3.81
CA GLN A 48 8.25 3.81 2.43
C GLN A 48 8.75 2.36 2.35
N ALA A 49 9.84 2.02 3.06
CA ALA A 49 10.36 0.65 3.13
C ALA A 49 9.34 -0.32 3.74
N VAL A 50 8.62 0.10 4.78
CA VAL A 50 7.53 -0.68 5.38
C VAL A 50 6.35 -0.79 4.42
N GLN A 51 6.03 0.25 3.66
CA GLN A 51 4.98 0.20 2.64
C GLN A 51 5.31 -0.75 1.50
N ALA A 52 6.57 -0.84 1.05
CA ALA A 52 7.00 -1.77 0.00
C ALA A 52 6.82 -3.24 0.38
N GLN A 53 6.84 -3.56 1.68
CA GLN A 53 6.61 -4.91 2.21
C GLN A 53 5.11 -5.25 2.34
N ARG A 54 4.21 -4.28 2.14
CA ARG A 54 2.76 -4.48 2.26
C ARG A 54 2.19 -5.14 1.01
N ASP A 55 1.18 -5.98 1.21
CA ASP A 55 0.29 -6.37 0.12
C ASP A 55 -0.65 -5.20 -0.18
N ASN A 56 -0.26 -4.37 -1.16
CA ASN A 56 -1.05 -3.22 -1.64
C ASN A 56 -1.90 -3.57 -2.86
N ARG A 57 -2.15 -4.85 -3.14
CA ARG A 57 -3.06 -5.21 -4.21
C ARG A 57 -4.46 -4.70 -3.84
N ARG A 58 -4.96 -3.77 -4.65
CA ARG A 58 -6.40 -3.50 -4.71
C ARG A 58 -7.08 -4.84 -4.92
N ILE A 59 -8.17 -5.10 -4.21
CA ILE A 59 -8.96 -6.31 -4.41
C ILE A 59 -9.39 -6.28 -5.89
N SER A 60 -8.68 -6.99 -6.74
CA SER A 60 -8.89 -7.03 -8.19
C SER A 60 -10.02 -7.96 -8.59
N GLY A 61 -10.89 -8.29 -7.62
CA GLY A 61 -12.06 -9.11 -7.82
C GLY A 61 -13.32 -8.27 -7.69
N SER A 62 -14.39 -8.73 -8.36
CA SER A 62 -15.74 -8.23 -8.09
C SER A 62 -16.00 -8.21 -6.58
N PRO A 63 -16.73 -7.19 -6.06
CA PRO A 63 -17.09 -7.08 -4.66
C PRO A 63 -17.59 -8.42 -4.09
N SER A 64 -17.31 -8.68 -2.81
CA SER A 64 -17.79 -9.89 -2.15
C SER A 64 -19.31 -10.03 -2.31
N ARG A 65 -19.75 -11.07 -3.01
CA ARG A 65 -21.18 -11.38 -3.25
C ARG A 65 -21.83 -12.14 -2.09
N THR A 66 -21.44 -11.83 -0.86
CA THR A 66 -21.94 -12.53 0.33
C THR A 66 -23.45 -12.36 0.50
N ILE A 67 -24.01 -11.27 -0.04
CA ILE A 67 -25.46 -11.01 -0.09
C ILE A 67 -26.19 -12.00 -1.04
N ARG A 68 -25.50 -12.55 -2.05
CA ARG A 68 -26.04 -13.63 -2.91
C ARG A 68 -25.75 -15.03 -2.33
N GLY A 69 -25.37 -15.14 -1.06
CA GLY A 69 -25.01 -16.40 -0.42
C GLY A 69 -23.63 -16.95 -0.79
N ALA A 70 -22.82 -16.22 -1.56
CA ALA A 70 -21.46 -16.64 -1.87
C ALA A 70 -20.57 -16.56 -0.63
N ALA A 71 -19.70 -17.56 -0.43
CA ALA A 71 -18.77 -17.56 0.70
C ALA A 71 -17.85 -16.32 0.67
N VAL A 72 -17.55 -15.78 1.86
CA VAL A 72 -16.59 -14.68 2.00
C VAL A 72 -15.23 -15.15 1.49
N ARG A 73 -14.72 -14.48 0.44
CA ARG A 73 -13.36 -14.72 -0.05
C ARG A 73 -12.37 -14.26 1.03
N LYS A 74 -11.51 -15.17 1.49
CA LYS A 74 -10.39 -14.83 2.38
C LYS A 74 -9.18 -14.45 1.51
N PRO A 75 -8.81 -13.17 1.41
CA PRO A 75 -7.64 -12.79 0.62
C PRO A 75 -6.38 -13.32 1.30
N LYS A 76 -5.65 -14.18 0.59
CA LYS A 76 -4.31 -14.62 0.96
C LYS A 76 -3.30 -13.55 0.49
N PRO A 77 -2.38 -13.11 1.37
CA PRO A 77 -1.32 -12.19 0.98
C PRO A 77 -0.49 -12.76 -0.16
N SER A 78 0.06 -11.90 -1.03
CA SER A 78 1.07 -12.33 -1.99
C SER A 78 2.29 -12.92 -1.25
N PRO A 79 2.99 -13.90 -1.85
CA PRO A 79 4.22 -14.44 -1.26
C PRO A 79 5.21 -13.32 -0.93
N GLY A 80 5.75 -13.34 0.30
CA GLY A 80 6.71 -12.33 0.76
C GLY A 80 6.11 -10.99 1.22
N THR A 81 4.79 -10.80 1.14
CA THR A 81 4.12 -9.56 1.56
C THR A 81 3.28 -9.73 2.82
N LYS A 82 3.08 -8.65 3.58
CA LYS A 82 2.30 -8.64 4.82
C LYS A 82 1.06 -7.74 4.70
N LYS A 83 -0.01 -8.06 5.43
CA LYS A 83 -1.15 -7.14 5.59
C LYS A 83 -0.73 -5.97 6.49
N GLN A 84 -1.31 -4.79 6.28
CA GLN A 84 -1.03 -3.61 7.10
C GLN A 84 -1.13 -3.87 8.62
N ARG A 85 -2.13 -4.63 9.07
CA ARG A 85 -2.34 -4.97 10.49
C ARG A 85 -1.46 -6.11 11.01
N ALA A 86 -0.69 -6.76 10.14
CA ALA A 86 0.22 -7.85 10.50
C ALA A 86 1.65 -7.35 10.76
N PHE A 87 1.93 -6.06 10.57
CA PHE A 87 3.23 -5.48 10.90
C PHE A 87 3.43 -5.40 12.40
N THR A 88 4.56 -5.91 12.86
CA THR A 88 4.96 -5.92 14.26
C THR A 88 6.01 -4.85 14.55
N ARG A 89 6.29 -4.61 15.84
CA ARG A 89 7.40 -3.72 16.25
C ARG A 89 8.76 -4.19 15.73
N ALA A 90 8.97 -5.50 15.64
CA ALA A 90 10.21 -6.07 15.13
C ALA A 90 10.44 -5.70 13.66
N ASP A 91 9.37 -5.74 12.85
CA ASP A 91 9.42 -5.35 11.44
C ASP A 91 9.81 -3.88 11.26
N LEU A 92 9.27 -3.00 12.11
CA LEU A 92 9.62 -1.58 12.11
C LEU A 92 11.09 -1.37 12.50
N ASN A 93 11.54 -2.02 13.57
CA ASN A 93 12.93 -1.92 14.01
C ASN A 93 13.90 -2.42 12.92
N GLN A 94 13.56 -3.51 12.24
CA GLN A 94 14.36 -4.04 11.13
C GLN A 94 14.44 -3.04 9.97
N ALA A 95 13.31 -2.42 9.60
CA ALA A 95 13.30 -1.38 8.56
C ALA A 95 14.16 -0.17 8.95
N ILE A 96 14.11 0.27 10.22
CA ILE A 96 14.94 1.37 10.73
C ILE A 96 16.42 1.03 10.59
N VAL A 97 16.83 -0.18 11.00
CA VAL A 97 18.24 -0.63 10.91
C VAL A 97 18.70 -0.71 9.45
N GLN A 98 17.87 -1.22 8.54
CA GLN A 98 18.20 -1.31 7.11
C GLN A 98 18.43 0.07 6.48
N ILE A 99 17.53 1.03 6.72
CA ILE A 99 17.69 2.40 6.20
C ILE A 99 18.92 3.09 6.80
N ALA A 100 19.15 2.91 8.11
CA ALA A 100 20.33 3.45 8.76
C ALA A 100 21.64 2.88 8.18
N GLN A 101 21.67 1.61 7.78
CA GLN A 101 22.83 0.99 7.13
C GLN A 101 23.03 1.49 5.69
N GLN A 102 21.95 1.66 4.92
CA GLN A 102 22.02 2.22 3.56
C GLN A 102 22.58 3.64 3.54
N SER A 103 22.27 4.45 4.55
CA SER A 103 22.85 5.81 4.67
C SER A 103 24.36 5.83 4.95
N LYS A 104 24.92 4.73 5.47
CA LYS A 104 26.35 4.61 5.81
C LYS A 104 27.20 4.07 4.67
N THR A 105 26.61 3.35 3.71
CA THR A 105 27.35 2.88 2.54
C THR A 105 27.60 4.04 1.59
N PRO A 106 28.86 4.41 1.29
CA PRO A 106 29.13 5.43 0.29
C PRO A 106 28.62 4.92 -1.06
N SER A 107 27.69 5.65 -1.68
CA SER A 107 27.28 5.39 -3.05
C SER A 107 28.49 5.61 -3.96
N THR A 108 29.15 4.55 -4.38
CA THR A 108 30.23 4.63 -5.37
C THR A 108 29.67 5.34 -6.61
N PRO A 109 30.25 6.48 -7.04
CA PRO A 109 29.75 7.16 -8.23
C PRO A 109 29.99 6.23 -9.42
N SER A 110 28.91 5.82 -10.07
CA SER A 110 28.98 5.10 -11.35
C SER A 110 29.78 5.99 -12.33
N GLN A 111 30.91 5.47 -12.80
CA GLN A 111 31.71 6.12 -13.82
C GLN A 111 30.84 6.31 -15.06
N ARG A 112 30.56 7.56 -15.43
CA ARG A 112 29.97 7.90 -16.73
C ARG A 112 31.01 7.55 -17.79
N SER A 113 30.88 6.39 -18.43
CA SER A 113 31.67 6.08 -19.62
C SER A 113 31.27 7.07 -20.72
N ALA A 114 32.12 8.07 -20.95
CA ALA A 114 32.01 8.97 -22.08
C ALA A 114 32.20 8.14 -23.36
N ARG A 115 31.12 7.99 -24.13
CA ARG A 115 31.17 7.36 -25.45
C ARG A 115 31.75 8.40 -26.42
N THR A 116 33.03 8.28 -26.73
CA THR A 116 33.69 9.06 -27.77
C THR A 116 33.09 8.74 -29.14
N ARG A 117 32.95 9.78 -29.96
CA ARG A 117 32.24 9.80 -31.24
C ARG A 117 33.14 9.35 -32.39
#